data_AF-A0A1S1EI62-F1
#
_entry.id   AF-A0A1S1EI62-F1
#
_cell.length_a   1.000
_cell.length_b   1.000
_cell.length_c   1.000
_cell.angle_alpha   90.00
_cell.angle_beta   90.00
_cell.angle_gamma   90.00
#
_symmetry.space_group_name_H-M   'P 1'
#
loop_
_entity.id
_entity.type
_entity.pdbx_description
1 polymer ?
#
loop_
_entity_poly.entity_id
_entity_poly.type
_entity_poly.pdbx_seq_one_letter_code
_entity_poly.pdbx_strand_id
1 'polypeptide(L)'
;MEDESQIGLYAPEGFTIWAVLTQWNASEESVLENCRMWVTGSDGKEYLRKDGLFGTPIDDFSALHACTPPGEAGPVVRVGEIGSTELHLEPGDPRPGEWRKVTPLALPDGVQPEKLHFGWDFPHFVTVELPEPKVYVDAPADSSSSGE
;
A
#
# COMPACT_ATOMS: atom_id res chain seq x y z
N MET A 1 -23.08 17.05 -7.55
CA MET A 1 -23.23 15.65 -7.99
C MET A 1 -21.79 15.17 -8.07
N GLU A 2 -21.30 14.61 -6.96
CA GLU A 2 -19.93 14.09 -6.90
C GLU A 2 -19.87 12.89 -7.84
N ASP A 3 -18.86 12.89 -8.70
CA ASP A 3 -18.62 11.83 -9.65
C ASP A 3 -18.14 10.60 -8.86
N GLU A 4 -19.02 9.62 -8.67
CA GLU A 4 -18.73 8.36 -7.97
C GLU A 4 -17.61 7.53 -8.66
N SER A 5 -17.08 8.00 -9.80
CA SER A 5 -15.93 7.39 -10.47
C SER A 5 -14.57 7.91 -9.99
N GLN A 6 -14.53 8.99 -9.21
CA GLN A 6 -13.27 9.47 -8.64
C GLN A 6 -12.98 8.81 -7.30
N ILE A 7 -11.96 7.97 -7.30
CA ILE A 7 -11.32 7.49 -6.07
C ILE A 7 -10.91 8.73 -5.26
N GLY A 8 -11.55 8.97 -4.11
CA GLY A 8 -11.48 10.19 -3.30
C GLY A 8 -10.15 10.40 -2.56
N LEU A 9 -9.03 10.36 -3.28
CA LEU A 9 -7.70 10.65 -2.78
C LEU A 9 -7.40 12.14 -3.00
N TYR A 10 -7.38 12.91 -1.92
CA TYR A 10 -7.06 14.33 -1.96
C TYR A 10 -5.68 14.58 -1.39
N ALA A 11 -4.83 15.27 -2.16
CA ALA A 11 -3.52 15.68 -1.68
C ALA A 11 -3.70 16.95 -0.84
N PRO A 12 -3.06 17.06 0.33
CA PRO A 12 -2.91 18.35 1.00
C PRO A 12 -2.19 19.36 0.08
N GLU A 13 -2.41 20.65 0.29
CA GLU A 13 -1.68 21.68 -0.46
C GLU A 13 -0.16 21.51 -0.31
N GLY A 14 0.57 21.58 -1.43
CA GLY A 14 2.01 21.37 -1.49
C GLY A 14 2.46 19.91 -1.59
N PHE A 15 1.52 18.97 -1.82
CA PHE A 15 1.79 17.56 -2.00
C PHE A 15 1.24 17.04 -3.33
N THR A 16 2.00 16.11 -3.91
CA THR A 16 1.61 15.31 -5.07
C THR A 16 1.32 13.87 -4.61
N ILE A 17 0.22 13.30 -5.11
CA ILE A 17 -0.11 11.88 -4.88
C ILE A 17 0.61 11.02 -5.92
N TRP A 18 1.33 10.03 -5.42
CA TRP A 18 1.92 8.95 -6.20
C TRP A 18 1.17 7.66 -5.92
N ALA A 19 0.95 6.85 -6.95
CA ALA A 19 0.39 5.51 -6.81
C ALA A 19 1.48 4.48 -7.10
N VAL A 20 1.73 3.59 -6.14
CA VAL A 20 2.69 2.48 -6.31
C VAL A 20 1.91 1.18 -6.48
N LEU A 21 1.98 0.59 -7.66
CA LEU A 21 1.43 -0.73 -7.93
C LEU A 21 2.48 -1.80 -7.61
N THR A 22 2.12 -2.71 -6.71
CA THR A 22 2.97 -3.85 -6.29
C THR A 22 2.33 -5.17 -6.69
N GLN A 23 3.18 -6.14 -7.03
CA GLN A 23 2.81 -7.55 -7.22
C GLN A 23 3.54 -8.36 -6.14
N TRP A 24 2.78 -9.14 -5.39
CA TRP A 24 3.27 -9.93 -4.29
C TRP A 24 3.19 -11.42 -4.60
N ASN A 25 4.16 -12.15 -4.05
CA ASN A 25 4.13 -13.61 -3.93
C ASN A 25 4.71 -13.95 -2.56
N ALA A 26 3.87 -14.47 -1.67
CA ALA A 26 4.27 -14.85 -0.32
C ALA A 26 3.45 -16.07 0.12
N SER A 27 4.03 -16.91 0.98
CA SER A 27 3.30 -18.04 1.56
C SER A 27 2.06 -17.55 2.32
N GLU A 28 0.96 -18.29 2.22
CA GLU A 28 -0.27 -18.03 2.98
C GLU A 28 -0.01 -18.07 4.50
N GLU A 29 1.00 -18.86 4.91
CA GLU A 29 1.43 -19.01 6.31
C GLU A 29 2.41 -17.92 6.77
N SER A 30 2.84 -17.01 5.89
CA SER A 30 3.72 -15.91 6.29
C SER A 30 2.97 -14.88 7.13
N VAL A 31 3.46 -14.61 8.33
CA VAL A 31 3.01 -13.47 9.14
C VAL A 31 3.39 -12.19 8.40
N LEU A 32 2.41 -11.40 7.96
CA LEU A 32 2.61 -10.04 7.42
C LEU A 32 1.87 -8.98 8.24
N GLU A 33 1.32 -9.37 9.38
CA GLU A 33 0.68 -8.46 10.32
C GLU A 33 1.66 -7.34 10.73
N ASN A 34 1.16 -6.10 10.79
CA ASN A 34 1.93 -4.89 11.11
C ASN A 34 3.08 -4.58 10.14
N CYS A 35 3.16 -5.23 8.98
CA CYS A 35 4.07 -4.83 7.92
C CYS A 35 3.67 -3.43 7.42
N ARG A 36 4.66 -2.54 7.38
CA ARG A 36 4.54 -1.13 7.00
C ARG A 36 5.16 -0.91 5.63
N MET A 37 4.73 0.15 4.94
CA MET A 37 5.35 0.64 3.72
C MET A 37 5.76 2.11 3.85
N TRP A 38 6.91 2.45 3.27
CA TRP A 38 7.41 3.81 3.17
C TRP A 38 8.33 3.95 1.95
N VAL A 39 8.67 5.19 1.57
CA VAL A 39 9.52 5.44 0.41
C VAL A 39 10.66 6.41 0.72
N THR A 40 11.82 6.19 0.12
CA THR A 40 12.84 7.24 -0.04
C THR A 40 12.48 8.10 -1.24
N GLY A 41 12.37 9.41 -1.04
CA GLY A 41 12.19 10.39 -2.11
C GLY A 41 13.50 10.81 -2.77
N SER A 42 13.40 11.46 -3.92
CA SER A 42 14.53 12.04 -4.67
C SER A 42 15.29 13.14 -3.92
N ASP A 43 14.74 13.62 -2.81
CA ASP A 43 15.40 14.54 -1.88
C ASP A 43 16.18 13.81 -0.76
N GLY A 44 16.20 12.47 -0.79
CA GLY A 44 16.89 11.60 0.15
C GLY A 44 16.16 11.40 1.48
N LYS A 45 14.90 11.83 1.61
CA LYS A 45 14.11 11.67 2.85
C LYS A 45 13.16 10.48 2.79
N GLU A 46 12.81 9.97 3.97
CA GLU A 46 11.84 8.88 4.15
C GLU A 46 10.43 9.42 4.37
N TYR A 47 9.47 8.90 3.60
CA TYR A 47 8.06 9.27 3.66
C TYR A 47 7.21 8.05 4.02
N LEU A 48 6.63 8.08 5.23
CA LEU A 48 5.73 7.04 5.71
C LEU A 48 4.33 7.24 5.11
N ARG A 49 3.73 6.13 4.67
CA ARG A 49 2.33 6.12 4.25
C ARG A 49 1.41 6.30 5.47
N LYS A 50 0.56 7.33 5.48
CA LYS A 50 -0.37 7.65 6.59
C LYS A 50 -1.79 7.88 6.07
N ASP A 51 -2.79 7.25 6.70
CA ASP A 51 -4.21 7.30 6.28
C ASP A 51 -4.76 8.72 6.26
N GLY A 52 -4.52 9.46 7.35
CA GLY A 52 -5.11 10.78 7.56
C GLY A 52 -4.61 11.85 6.58
N LEU A 53 -3.66 11.55 5.69
CA LEU A 53 -3.22 12.48 4.66
C LEU A 53 -4.18 12.58 3.48
N PHE A 54 -5.06 11.59 3.28
CA PHE A 54 -5.92 11.49 2.09
C PHE A 54 -7.41 11.76 2.35
N GLY A 55 -7.76 12.29 3.53
CA GLY A 55 -9.15 12.52 3.92
C GLY A 55 -9.78 11.28 4.57
N THR A 56 -10.96 10.87 4.11
CA THR A 56 -11.65 9.68 4.61
C THR A 56 -10.86 8.43 4.25
N PRO A 57 -10.47 7.57 5.22
CA PRO A 57 -9.79 6.32 4.92
C PRO A 57 -10.64 5.44 3.98
N ILE A 58 -10.01 4.98 2.89
CA ILE A 58 -10.53 3.92 2.04
C ILE A 58 -9.81 2.65 2.46
N ASP A 59 -10.54 1.61 2.87
CA ASP A 59 -9.97 0.38 3.45
C ASP A 59 -8.92 -0.25 2.54
N ASP A 60 -9.18 -0.33 1.23
CA ASP A 60 -8.24 -0.85 0.21
C ASP A 60 -6.87 -0.18 0.24
N PHE A 61 -6.83 1.10 0.59
CA PHE A 61 -5.61 1.88 0.64
C PHE A 61 -5.01 1.96 2.03
N SER A 62 -5.69 1.49 3.07
CA SER A 62 -5.32 1.68 4.47
C SER A 62 -3.87 1.28 4.81
N ALA A 63 -3.20 2.04 5.69
CA ALA A 63 -1.82 1.71 6.13
C ALA A 63 -1.81 0.43 6.95
N LEU A 64 -2.93 0.13 7.62
CA LEU A 64 -3.11 -1.11 8.36
C LEU A 64 -2.91 -2.33 7.45
N HIS A 65 -3.20 -2.17 6.17
CA HIS A 65 -3.08 -3.20 5.15
C HIS A 65 -1.93 -2.89 4.19
N ALA A 66 -0.84 -2.26 4.63
CA ALA A 66 0.20 -1.83 3.71
C ALA A 66 0.73 -2.99 2.85
N CYS A 67 1.00 -4.14 3.45
CA CYS A 67 1.57 -5.30 2.75
C CYS A 67 0.55 -6.37 2.37
N THR A 68 -0.72 -6.26 2.75
CA THR A 68 -1.75 -7.28 2.47
C THR A 68 -3.01 -6.65 1.86
N PRO A 69 -3.88 -7.43 1.22
CA PRO A 69 -5.24 -6.97 0.93
C PRO A 69 -6.03 -6.78 2.25
N PRO A 70 -7.06 -5.90 2.27
CA PRO A 70 -7.98 -5.79 3.41
C PRO A 70 -8.74 -7.10 3.62
N GLY A 71 -8.93 -7.51 4.87
CA GLY A 71 -9.62 -8.76 5.20
C GLY A 71 -8.90 -10.04 4.75
N GLU A 72 -7.64 -9.94 4.33
CA GLU A 72 -6.81 -11.07 3.87
C GLU A 72 -5.40 -10.94 4.48
N ALA A 73 -5.33 -10.80 5.79
CA ALA A 73 -4.08 -10.52 6.49
C ALA A 73 -3.16 -11.75 6.63
N GLY A 74 -3.72 -12.96 6.59
CA GLY A 74 -3.02 -14.19 6.96
C GLY A 74 -2.85 -14.34 8.47
N PRO A 75 -1.92 -15.21 8.93
CA PRO A 75 -1.65 -15.43 10.34
C PRO A 75 -1.29 -14.14 11.10
N VAL A 76 -1.79 -14.04 12.33
CA VAL A 76 -1.59 -12.89 13.21
C VAL A 76 -0.88 -13.31 14.49
N VAL A 77 -0.16 -12.37 15.10
CA VAL A 77 0.52 -12.56 16.39
C VAL A 77 -0.37 -12.00 17.49
N ARG A 78 -0.62 -12.80 18.52
CA ARG A 78 -1.40 -12.39 19.70
C ARG A 78 -0.61 -12.60 20.98
N VAL A 79 -0.90 -11.75 21.95
CA VAL A 79 -0.42 -11.88 23.32
C VAL A 79 -1.46 -12.66 24.10
N GLY A 80 -1.05 -13.78 24.70
CA GLY A 80 -2.00 -14.72 25.30
C GLY A 80 -2.79 -14.19 26.49
N GLU A 81 -2.14 -13.44 27.36
CA GLU A 81 -2.77 -12.80 28.51
C GLU A 81 -2.17 -11.41 28.72
N ILE A 82 -2.99 -10.48 29.22
CA ILE A 82 -2.53 -9.12 29.55
C ILE A 82 -1.44 -9.23 30.62
N GLY A 83 -0.22 -8.80 30.27
CA GLY A 83 0.96 -8.90 31.14
C GLY A 83 1.89 -10.08 30.83
N SER A 84 1.52 -10.95 29.89
CA SER A 84 2.40 -11.99 29.36
C SER A 84 3.31 -11.46 28.25
N THR A 85 4.49 -12.07 28.11
CA THR A 85 5.39 -11.89 26.96
C THR A 85 5.27 -13.03 25.94
N GLU A 86 4.41 -14.01 26.21
CA GLU A 86 4.19 -15.15 25.31
C GLU A 86 3.40 -14.70 24.09
N LEU A 87 4.02 -14.88 22.93
CA LEU A 87 3.43 -14.62 21.63
C LEU A 87 3.03 -15.95 20.99
N HIS A 88 1.80 -16.04 20.50
CA HIS A 88 1.36 -17.17 19.69
C HIS A 88 0.78 -16.70 18.37
N LEU A 89 0.90 -17.60 17.39
CA LEU A 89 0.30 -17.43 16.08
C LEU A 89 -1.14 -17.92 16.14
N GLU A 90 -2.05 -17.04 15.77
CA GLU A 90 -3.43 -17.41 15.51
C GLU A 90 -3.68 -17.42 14.00
N PRO A 91 -4.53 -18.34 13.52
CA PRO A 91 -5.04 -18.25 12.16
C PRO A 91 -5.83 -16.94 12.03
N GLY A 92 -5.39 -16.06 11.13
CA GLY A 92 -6.16 -14.88 10.74
C GLY A 92 -6.99 -15.15 9.49
N ASP A 93 -7.43 -14.09 8.82
CA ASP A 93 -8.18 -14.22 7.58
C ASP A 93 -7.30 -14.82 6.47
N PRO A 94 -7.79 -15.80 5.69
CA PRO A 94 -7.02 -16.40 4.60
C PRO A 94 -6.46 -15.36 3.64
N ARG A 95 -5.20 -15.51 3.25
CA ARG A 95 -4.54 -14.63 2.27
C ARG A 95 -4.11 -15.44 1.06
N PRO A 96 -4.34 -14.96 -0.17
CA PRO A 96 -3.86 -15.64 -1.37
C PRO A 96 -2.32 -15.66 -1.40
N GLY A 97 -1.75 -16.69 -2.03
CA GLY A 97 -0.31 -16.76 -2.26
C GLY A 97 0.26 -15.66 -3.16
N GLU A 98 -0.58 -15.03 -3.97
CA GLU A 98 -0.23 -13.92 -4.87
C GLU A 98 -1.32 -12.86 -4.90
N TRP A 99 -0.95 -11.58 -4.91
CA TRP A 99 -1.91 -10.48 -5.04
C TRP A 99 -1.27 -9.23 -5.65
N ARG A 100 -2.13 -8.31 -6.08
CA ARG A 100 -1.75 -6.96 -6.51
C ARG A 100 -2.28 -5.93 -5.52
N LYS A 101 -1.54 -4.86 -5.31
CA LYS A 101 -1.97 -3.75 -4.47
C LYS A 101 -1.52 -2.42 -5.04
N VAL A 102 -2.44 -1.46 -5.07
CA VAL A 102 -2.13 -0.05 -5.32
C VAL A 102 -2.04 0.66 -3.97
N THR A 103 -0.90 1.29 -3.71
CA THR A 103 -0.66 2.06 -2.49
C THR A 103 -0.47 3.53 -2.83
N PRO A 104 -1.39 4.42 -2.43
CA PRO A 104 -1.19 5.85 -2.58
C PRO A 104 -0.21 6.40 -1.54
N LEU A 105 0.61 7.34 -1.98
CA LEU A 105 1.63 8.04 -1.19
C LEU A 105 1.56 9.53 -1.49
N ALA A 106 1.68 10.37 -0.46
CA ALA A 106 1.72 11.82 -0.62
C ALA A 106 3.14 12.29 -0.36
N LEU A 107 3.79 12.85 -1.38
CA LEU A 107 5.13 13.42 -1.29
C LEU A 107 5.06 14.92 -1.57
N PRO A 108 5.96 15.74 -1.00
CA PRO A 108 6.03 17.16 -1.33
C PRO A 108 6.18 17.40 -2.83
N ASP A 109 5.65 18.50 -3.32
CA ASP A 109 5.74 18.84 -4.74
C ASP A 109 7.20 18.88 -5.22
N GLY A 110 7.44 18.26 -6.37
CA GLY A 110 8.77 18.11 -6.95
C GLY A 110 9.60 16.96 -6.39
N VAL A 111 9.12 16.22 -5.38
CA VAL A 111 9.77 15.02 -4.86
C VAL A 111 9.16 13.76 -5.48
N GLN A 112 10.01 12.92 -6.06
CA GLN A 112 9.60 11.64 -6.67
C GLN A 112 9.98 10.48 -5.76
N PRO A 113 9.17 9.41 -5.67
CA PRO A 113 9.56 8.21 -4.93
C PRO A 113 10.60 7.42 -5.74
N GLU A 114 11.77 7.17 -5.15
CA GLU A 114 12.86 6.43 -5.81
C GLU A 114 12.99 5.00 -5.28
N LYS A 115 12.72 4.80 -3.99
CA LYS A 115 12.81 3.48 -3.34
C LYS A 115 11.56 3.20 -2.56
N LEU A 116 11.10 1.97 -2.66
CA LEU A 116 10.04 1.44 -1.81
C LEU A 116 10.64 0.53 -0.76
N HIS A 117 10.19 0.73 0.48
CA HIS A 117 10.52 -0.12 1.60
C HIS A 117 9.27 -0.77 2.16
N PHE A 118 9.41 -2.02 2.59
CA PHE A 118 8.36 -2.70 3.33
C PHE A 118 8.93 -3.71 4.34
N GLY A 119 8.30 -3.78 5.51
CA GLY A 119 8.75 -4.61 6.63
C GLY A 119 8.14 -4.17 7.96
N TRP A 120 8.64 -4.71 9.07
CA TRP A 120 8.06 -4.47 10.39
C TRP A 120 8.72 -3.28 11.08
N ASP A 121 10.04 -3.35 11.23
CA ASP A 121 10.86 -2.33 11.87
C ASP A 121 12.29 -2.46 11.36
N PHE A 122 13.13 -1.46 11.62
CA PHE A 122 14.56 -1.54 11.32
C PHE A 122 15.23 -2.63 12.19
N PRO A 123 16.11 -3.49 11.63
CA PRO A 123 16.56 -3.58 10.24
C PRO A 123 15.76 -4.59 9.37
N HIS A 124 14.62 -5.08 9.85
CA HIS A 124 13.80 -6.12 9.25
C HIS A 124 12.85 -5.57 8.17
N PHE A 125 13.44 -5.15 7.05
CA PHE A 125 12.70 -4.68 5.88
C PHE A 125 13.43 -4.99 4.58
N VAL A 126 12.68 -4.96 3.49
CA VAL A 126 13.19 -5.06 2.13
C VAL A 126 13.13 -3.69 1.47
N THR A 127 14.11 -3.41 0.63
CA THR A 127 14.14 -2.23 -0.24
C THR A 127 14.05 -2.67 -1.70
N VAL A 128 13.21 -1.98 -2.47
CA VAL A 128 13.04 -2.17 -3.91
C VAL A 128 13.24 -0.81 -4.58
N GLU A 129 14.15 -0.75 -5.55
CA GLU A 129 14.29 0.43 -6.40
C GLU A 129 13.05 0.55 -7.30
N LEU A 130 12.42 1.72 -7.30
CA LEU A 130 11.23 1.98 -8.11
C LEU A 130 11.65 2.29 -9.56
N PRO A 131 10.88 1.82 -10.55
CA PRO A 131 11.12 2.20 -11.93
C PRO A 131 10.76 3.67 -12.16
N GLU A 132 11.26 4.22 -13.25
CA GLU A 132 10.85 5.55 -13.73
C GLU A 132 9.32 5.68 -13.76
N PRO A 133 8.74 6.76 -13.18
CA PRO A 133 7.31 6.90 -13.10
C PRO A 133 6.67 6.98 -14.48
N LYS A 134 5.49 6.36 -14.61
CA LYS A 134 4.67 6.45 -15.81
C LYS A 134 3.39 7.20 -15.48
N VAL A 135 2.99 8.10 -16.37
CA VAL A 135 1.66 8.72 -16.29
C VAL A 135 0.64 7.62 -16.57
N TYR A 136 -0.19 7.32 -15.59
CA TYR A 136 -1.34 6.46 -15.79
C TYR A 136 -2.41 7.28 -16.51
N VAL A 137 -2.65 6.96 -17.78
CA VAL A 137 -3.76 7.50 -18.56
C VAL A 137 -4.72 6.35 -18.77
N ASP A 138 -5.95 6.46 -18.27
CA ASP A 138 -7.01 5.55 -18.71
C ASP A 138 -7.12 5.69 -20.22
N ALA A 139 -6.69 4.66 -20.96
CA ALA A 139 -6.99 4.62 -22.38
C ALA A 139 -8.53 4.63 -22.48
N PRO A 140 -9.14 5.58 -23.20
CA PRO A 140 -10.58 5.51 -23.42
C PRO A 140 -10.88 4.16 -24.05
N ALA A 141 -11.81 3.42 -23.45
CA ALA A 141 -12.26 2.15 -24.00
C ALA A 141 -12.59 2.36 -25.47
N ASP A 142 -11.81 1.73 -26.36
CA ASP A 142 -12.00 1.85 -27.80
C ASP A 142 -13.43 1.42 -28.12
N SER A 143 -14.26 2.42 -28.41
CA SER A 143 -15.56 2.26 -29.04
C SER A 143 -15.29 1.98 -30.52
N SER A 144 -14.90 0.75 -30.84
CA SER A 144 -14.83 0.27 -32.22
C SER A 144 -15.31 -1.18 -32.32
N SER A 145 -16.59 -1.38 -32.05
CA SER A 145 -17.39 -2.42 -32.69
C SER A 145 -18.46 -1.74 -33.54
N SER A 146 -18.10 -1.37 -34.76
CA SER A 146 -19.04 -0.99 -35.82
C SER A 146 -18.42 -1.32 -37.18
N GLY A 147 -19.06 -2.25 -37.90
CA GLY A 147 -18.74 -2.69 -39.27
C GLY A 147 -17.72 -3.84 -39.30
N GLU A 148 -17.95 -5.00 -39.91
CA GLU A 148 -18.88 -5.41 -40.98
C GLU A 148 -19.56 -6.75 -40.68
#